data_AF-K6VIN7-F1
#
_entry.id   AF-K6VIN7-F1
#
_cell.length_a   1.000
_cell.length_b   1.000
_cell.length_c   1.000
_cell.angle_alpha   90.00
_cell.angle_beta   90.00
_cell.angle_gamma   90.00
#
_symmetry.space_group_name_H-M   'P 1'
#
loop_
_entity.id
_entity.type
_entity.pdbx_description
1 polymer ?
#
loop_
_entity_poly.entity_id
_entity_poly.type
_entity_poly.pdbx_seq_one_letter_code
_entity_poly.pdbx_strand_id
1 'polypeptide(L)'
;MLIGADSALWGLVVMSVCLAAAWVSSPLRQDRSLTHWDAQQRHVRDGFVVVYWRPGSWGCLRLRSALRSVSGQILWVNVWADDEAAAFVRDVNGGAEVVPTAILRNGDAVSHPTPEALRADLSARTA
;
A
#
# COMPACT_ATOMS: atom_id res chain seq x y z
N MET A 1 32.68 42.39 10.26
CA MET A 1 32.02 41.38 11.11
C MET A 1 30.61 41.06 10.58
N LEU A 2 30.46 40.81 9.27
CA LEU A 2 29.16 40.56 8.60
C LEU A 2 29.12 39.22 7.85
N ILE A 3 30.25 38.51 7.73
CA ILE A 3 30.37 37.24 6.97
C ILE A 3 29.91 36.01 7.80
N GLY A 4 29.83 36.13 9.13
CA GLY A 4 29.48 35.02 10.01
C GLY A 4 27.99 34.74 10.14
N ALA A 5 27.12 35.73 9.91
CA ALA A 5 25.67 35.57 10.04
C ALA A 5 25.07 34.85 8.83
N ASP A 6 25.55 35.15 7.61
CA ASP A 6 25.06 34.53 6.38
C ASP A 6 25.40 33.03 6.31
N SER A 7 26.61 32.66 6.73
CA SER A 7 27.05 31.27 6.76
C SER A 7 26.30 30.43 7.82
N ALA A 8 25.94 31.03 8.96
CA ALA A 8 25.12 30.38 9.97
C ALA A 8 23.68 30.16 9.51
N LEU A 9 23.07 31.14 8.84
CA LEU A 9 21.73 31.02 8.27
C LEU A 9 21.65 29.93 7.20
N TRP A 10 22.63 29.88 6.29
CA TRP A 10 22.71 28.81 5.30
C TRP A 10 22.90 27.43 5.94
N GLY A 11 23.73 27.34 6.99
CA GLY A 11 23.89 26.10 7.76
C GLY A 11 22.59 25.59 8.36
N LEU A 12 21.78 26.47 8.95
CA LEU A 12 20.48 26.12 9.52
C LEU A 12 19.47 25.69 8.43
N VAL A 13 19.46 26.34 7.27
CA VAL A 13 18.60 25.97 6.14
C VAL A 13 18.97 24.58 5.62
N VAL A 14 20.26 24.34 5.34
CA VAL A 14 20.72 23.04 4.83
C VAL A 14 20.44 21.94 5.85
N MET A 15 20.75 22.16 7.13
CA MET A 15 20.46 21.19 8.19
C MET A 15 18.96 20.89 8.29
N SER A 16 18.10 21.90 8.19
CA SER A 16 16.63 21.72 8.23
C SER A 16 16.13 20.92 7.02
N VAL A 17 16.65 21.20 5.81
CA VAL A 17 16.33 20.44 4.60
C VAL A 17 16.79 18.99 4.73
N CYS A 18 18.01 18.75 5.21
CA CYS A 18 18.54 17.40 5.43
C CYS A 18 17.72 16.64 6.48
N LEU A 19 17.32 17.28 7.58
CA LEU A 19 16.47 16.67 8.60
C LEU A 19 15.07 16.36 8.06
N ALA A 20 14.49 17.24 7.26
CA ALA A 20 13.22 16.98 6.59
C ALA A 20 13.34 15.79 5.62
N ALA A 21 14.39 15.75 4.80
CA ALA A 21 14.67 14.64 3.89
C ALA A 21 14.88 13.32 4.66
N ALA A 22 15.71 13.33 5.71
CA ALA A 22 15.96 12.16 6.56
C ALA A 22 14.71 11.71 7.31
N TRP A 23 13.86 12.65 7.74
CA TRP A 23 12.56 12.31 8.29
C TRP A 23 11.73 11.62 7.21
N VAL A 24 11.70 12.12 5.95
CA VAL A 24 10.91 11.58 4.80
C VAL A 24 11.34 10.20 4.38
N SER A 25 12.63 9.93 4.39
CA SER A 25 13.19 8.60 4.12
C SER A 25 13.33 7.72 5.36
N SER A 26 12.89 8.18 6.54
CA SER A 26 13.10 7.47 7.79
C SER A 26 12.41 6.09 7.76
N PRO A 27 13.14 4.99 7.99
CA PRO A 27 12.57 3.66 8.13
C PRO A 27 11.55 3.59 9.28
N LEU A 28 11.67 4.46 10.28
CA LEU A 28 10.72 4.56 11.39
C LEU A 28 9.34 5.08 10.96
N ARG A 29 9.22 5.62 9.73
CA ARG A 29 7.95 5.95 9.08
C ARG A 29 7.39 4.83 8.22
N GLN A 30 8.09 3.72 8.04
CA GLN A 30 7.49 2.53 7.43
C GLN A 30 6.26 2.19 8.27
N ASP A 31 5.09 2.41 7.65
CA ASP A 31 3.80 2.12 8.23
C ASP A 31 3.85 0.68 8.74
N ARG A 32 3.24 0.40 9.90
CA ARG A 32 2.96 -0.98 10.30
C ARG A 32 1.82 -1.54 9.44
N SER A 33 1.88 -1.27 8.13
CA SER A 33 1.00 -1.85 7.15
C SER A 33 1.19 -3.34 7.17
N LEU A 34 0.09 -4.06 7.03
CA LEU A 34 0.10 -5.50 6.89
C LEU A 34 1.07 -5.88 5.77
N THR A 35 2.06 -6.73 6.10
CA THR A 35 3.04 -7.18 5.12
C THR A 35 2.41 -8.12 4.09
N HIS A 36 3.04 -8.26 2.93
CA HIS A 36 2.65 -9.22 1.90
C HIS A 36 2.51 -10.63 2.48
N TRP A 37 3.50 -11.07 3.25
CA TRP A 37 3.52 -12.41 3.83
C TRP A 37 2.44 -12.61 4.90
N ASP A 38 2.23 -11.63 5.79
CA ASP A 38 1.13 -11.69 6.76
C ASP A 38 -0.23 -11.72 6.07
N ALA A 39 -0.38 -10.96 4.98
CA ALA A 39 -1.61 -10.93 4.21
C ALA A 39 -1.88 -12.28 3.51
N GLN A 40 -0.86 -12.88 2.89
CA GLN A 40 -0.95 -14.20 2.27
C GLN A 40 -1.29 -15.29 3.29
N GLN A 41 -0.65 -15.28 4.46
CA GLN A 41 -0.96 -16.24 5.51
C GLN A 41 -2.41 -16.13 5.98
N ARG A 42 -2.91 -14.91 6.19
CA ARG A 42 -4.31 -14.67 6.58
C ARG A 42 -5.29 -14.95 5.44
N HIS A 43 -4.88 -14.72 4.20
CA HIS A 43 -5.65 -15.10 3.02
C HIS A 43 -5.88 -16.62 2.99
N VAL A 44 -4.82 -17.40 3.15
CA VAL A 44 -4.91 -18.87 3.17
C VAL A 44 -5.67 -19.37 4.41
N ARG A 45 -5.36 -18.83 5.59
CA ARG A 45 -5.92 -19.29 6.87
C ARG A 45 -7.39 -18.89 7.06
N ASP A 46 -7.70 -17.62 6.83
CA ASP A 46 -9.00 -17.02 7.17
C ASP A 46 -9.87 -16.79 5.91
N GLY A 47 -9.30 -16.97 4.73
CA GLY A 47 -9.97 -16.76 3.45
C GLY A 47 -10.11 -15.29 3.06
N PHE A 48 -9.45 -14.33 3.71
CA PHE A 48 -9.63 -12.91 3.38
C PHE A 48 -9.16 -12.56 1.97
N VAL A 49 -9.80 -11.58 1.34
CA VAL A 49 -9.32 -11.02 0.06
C VAL A 49 -8.16 -10.08 0.36
N VAL A 50 -7.07 -10.17 -0.41
CA VAL A 50 -5.94 -9.23 -0.29
C VAL A 50 -6.08 -8.16 -1.37
N VAL A 51 -5.90 -6.90 -1.03
CA VAL A 51 -5.88 -5.78 -1.99
C VAL A 51 -4.61 -4.98 -1.80
N TYR A 52 -3.79 -4.95 -2.84
CA TYR A 52 -2.59 -4.15 -2.94
C TYR A 52 -2.93 -2.73 -3.40
N TRP A 53 -2.41 -1.74 -2.68
CA TRP A 53 -2.71 -0.33 -2.91
C TRP A 53 -1.48 0.54 -2.70
N ARG A 54 -1.56 1.81 -3.13
CA ARG A 54 -0.56 2.85 -2.83
C ARG A 54 -1.20 4.21 -2.51
N PRO A 55 -0.54 5.06 -1.72
CA PRO A 55 -0.98 6.44 -1.48
C PRO A 55 -1.21 7.23 -2.77
N GLY A 56 -2.29 8.00 -2.80
CA GLY A 56 -2.63 8.86 -3.96
C GLY A 56 -3.30 8.14 -5.15
N SER A 57 -3.54 6.83 -5.09
CA SER A 57 -4.29 6.13 -6.15
C SER A 57 -5.79 6.39 -6.06
N TRP A 58 -6.35 7.08 -7.06
CA TRP A 58 -7.79 7.31 -7.20
C TRP A 58 -8.61 6.02 -7.25
N GLY A 59 -8.13 5.00 -7.98
CA GLY A 59 -8.79 3.69 -8.06
C GLY A 59 -8.88 3.00 -6.69
N CYS A 60 -7.80 3.02 -5.91
CA CYS A 60 -7.77 2.47 -4.56
C CYS A 60 -8.73 3.21 -3.61
N LEU A 61 -8.76 4.54 -3.68
CA LEU A 61 -9.67 5.37 -2.87
C LEU A 61 -11.14 5.03 -3.15
N ARG A 62 -11.51 4.95 -4.44
CA ARG A 62 -12.88 4.58 -4.87
C ARG A 62 -13.24 3.17 -4.40
N LEU A 63 -12.33 2.21 -4.59
CA LEU A 63 -12.55 0.81 -4.20
C LEU A 63 -12.75 0.68 -2.68
N ARG A 64 -11.91 1.34 -1.88
CA ARG A 64 -12.00 1.32 -0.41
C ARG A 64 -13.29 1.96 0.11
N SER A 65 -13.73 3.06 -0.51
CA SER A 65 -15.01 3.70 -0.17
C SER A 65 -16.19 2.76 -0.47
N ALA A 66 -16.21 2.15 -1.66
CA ALA A 66 -17.28 1.27 -2.10
C ALA A 66 -17.37 -0.03 -1.27
N LEU A 67 -16.25 -0.52 -0.74
CA LEU A 67 -16.17 -1.78 0.02
C LEU A 67 -16.22 -1.60 1.53
N ARG A 68 -16.55 -0.41 2.03
CA ARG A 68 -16.57 -0.10 3.46
C ARG A 68 -17.40 -1.10 4.28
N SER A 69 -18.56 -1.54 3.78
CA SER A 69 -19.45 -2.49 4.46
C SER A 69 -18.86 -3.89 4.65
N VAL A 70 -17.92 -4.29 3.80
CA VAL A 70 -17.27 -5.61 3.81
C VAL A 70 -15.78 -5.53 4.16
N SER A 71 -15.32 -4.37 4.62
CA SER A 71 -13.91 -4.08 4.90
C SER A 71 -13.28 -5.04 5.93
N GLY A 72 -14.07 -5.61 6.83
CA GLY A 72 -13.61 -6.63 7.80
C GLY A 72 -13.17 -7.95 7.19
N GLN A 73 -13.39 -8.16 5.88
CA GLN A 73 -12.96 -9.36 5.15
C GLN A 73 -11.86 -9.07 4.11
N ILE A 74 -11.33 -7.85 4.11
CA ILE A 74 -10.35 -7.37 3.13
C ILE A 74 -9.08 -6.91 3.84
N LEU A 75 -7.95 -7.42 3.39
CA LEU A 75 -6.62 -7.08 3.84
C LEU A 75 -6.00 -6.07 2.87
N TRP A 76 -5.62 -4.89 3.36
CA TRP A 76 -5.05 -3.82 2.54
C TRP A 76 -3.53 -3.77 2.73
N VAL A 77 -2.79 -4.08 1.66
CA VAL A 77 -1.31 -4.10 1.67
C VAL A 77 -0.78 -2.91 0.88
N ASN A 78 0.04 -2.08 1.53
CA ASN A 78 0.63 -0.90 0.88
C ASN A 78 1.92 -1.29 0.16
N VAL A 79 1.94 -1.23 -1.17
CA VAL A 79 3.11 -1.62 -1.97
C VAL A 79 4.30 -0.66 -1.84
N TRP A 80 4.10 0.56 -1.34
CA TRP A 80 5.22 1.48 -1.08
C TRP A 80 5.92 1.20 0.25
N ALA A 81 5.31 0.43 1.14
CA ALA A 81 5.86 0.12 2.45
C ALA A 81 6.47 -1.29 2.52
N ASP A 82 6.29 -2.11 1.48
CA ASP A 82 6.66 -3.52 1.44
C ASP A 82 7.16 -3.87 0.02
N ASP A 83 8.47 -4.16 -0.08
CA ASP A 83 9.14 -4.43 -1.36
C ASP A 83 8.66 -5.75 -1.97
N GLU A 84 8.34 -6.75 -1.15
CA GLU A 84 7.76 -8.02 -1.58
C GLU A 84 6.36 -7.83 -2.16
N ALA A 85 5.54 -6.95 -1.57
CA ALA A 85 4.24 -6.58 -2.11
C ALA A 85 4.38 -5.90 -3.49
N ALA A 86 5.33 -4.98 -3.63
CA ALA A 86 5.62 -4.34 -4.92
C ALA A 86 6.13 -5.34 -5.96
N ALA A 87 7.00 -6.28 -5.56
CA ALA A 87 7.51 -7.33 -6.43
C ALA A 87 6.38 -8.26 -6.92
N PHE A 88 5.50 -8.70 -6.01
CA PHE A 88 4.34 -9.51 -6.36
C PHE A 88 3.43 -8.80 -7.36
N VAL A 89 3.10 -7.52 -7.11
CA VAL A 89 2.24 -6.76 -8.03
C VAL A 89 2.87 -6.65 -9.41
N ARG A 90 4.18 -6.43 -9.50
CA ARG A 90 4.88 -6.39 -10.80
C ARG A 90 4.84 -7.75 -11.49
N ASP A 91 5.09 -8.84 -10.76
CA ASP A 91 5.08 -10.21 -11.29
C ASP A 91 3.74 -10.54 -11.98
N VAL A 92 2.62 -10.31 -11.28
CA VAL A 92 1.28 -10.60 -11.82
C VAL A 92 0.82 -9.63 -12.91
N ASN A 93 1.54 -8.52 -13.12
CA ASN A 93 1.20 -7.47 -14.09
C ASN A 93 2.28 -7.26 -15.16
N GLY A 94 3.11 -8.27 -15.45
CA GLY A 94 4.09 -8.20 -16.54
C GLY A 94 5.16 -7.13 -16.32
N GLY A 95 5.58 -6.91 -15.07
CA GLY A 95 6.60 -5.96 -14.66
C GLY A 95 6.07 -4.60 -14.20
N ALA A 96 4.78 -4.31 -14.38
CA ALA A 96 4.19 -3.02 -14.01
C ALA A 96 3.61 -3.03 -12.59
N GLU A 97 3.87 -1.98 -11.80
CA GLU A 97 3.25 -1.82 -10.48
C GLU A 97 1.82 -1.23 -10.60
N VAL A 98 0.89 -2.05 -11.12
CA VAL A 98 -0.51 -1.67 -11.34
C VAL A 98 -1.31 -1.85 -10.05
N VAL A 99 -2.03 -0.82 -9.62
CA VAL A 99 -2.88 -0.87 -8.43
C VAL A 99 -4.22 -0.15 -8.65
N PRO A 100 -5.35 -0.62 -8.09
CA PRO A 100 -5.45 -1.77 -7.18
C PRO A 100 -5.28 -3.11 -7.88
N THR A 101 -4.56 -4.04 -7.25
CA THR A 101 -4.53 -5.47 -7.61
C THR A 101 -5.02 -6.26 -6.42
N ALA A 102 -5.86 -7.25 -6.64
CA ALA A 102 -6.43 -8.07 -5.58
C ALA A 102 -6.12 -9.55 -5.78
N ILE A 103 -6.02 -10.28 -4.67
CA ILE A 103 -6.04 -11.75 -4.64
C ILE A 103 -7.43 -12.15 -4.15
N LEU A 104 -8.18 -12.80 -5.04
CA LEU A 104 -9.51 -13.33 -4.77
C LEU A 104 -9.42 -14.57 -3.87
N ARG A 105 -10.53 -15.00 -3.26
CA ARG A 105 -10.57 -16.15 -2.34
C ARG A 105 -10.08 -17.47 -2.93
N ASN A 106 -10.11 -17.61 -4.25
CA ASN A 106 -9.62 -18.78 -4.98
C ASN A 106 -8.10 -18.72 -5.29
N GLY A 107 -7.43 -17.62 -4.93
CA GLY A 107 -6.01 -17.38 -5.18
C GLY A 107 -5.71 -16.60 -6.47
N ASP A 108 -6.70 -16.32 -7.31
CA ASP A 108 -6.47 -15.59 -8.56
C ASP A 108 -6.13 -14.13 -8.29
N ALA A 109 -5.09 -13.63 -8.96
CA ALA A 109 -4.72 -12.24 -8.96
C ALA A 109 -5.48 -11.48 -10.06
N VAL A 110 -6.21 -10.42 -9.68
CA VAL A 110 -6.98 -9.58 -10.59
C VAL A 110 -6.57 -8.13 -10.43
N SER A 111 -6.22 -7.50 -11.55
CA SER A 111 -5.86 -6.08 -11.61
C SER A 111 -7.03 -5.19 -11.96
N HIS A 112 -7.10 -4.04 -11.30
CA HIS A 112 -8.23 -3.11 -11.33
C HIS A 112 -9.60 -3.78 -11.13
N PRO A 113 -9.79 -4.55 -10.04
CA PRO A 113 -11.06 -5.22 -9.79
C PRO A 113 -12.17 -4.19 -9.55
N THR A 114 -13.39 -4.52 -9.95
CA THR A 114 -14.57 -3.72 -9.61
C THR A 114 -15.02 -4.02 -8.18
N PRO A 115 -15.64 -3.05 -7.48
CA PRO A 115 -16.24 -3.31 -6.17
C PRO A 115 -17.27 -4.46 -6.22
N GLU A 116 -18.02 -4.60 -7.32
CA GLU A 116 -19.03 -5.63 -7.50
C GLU A 116 -18.40 -7.02 -7.58
N ALA A 117 -17.30 -7.17 -8.32
CA ALA A 117 -16.57 -8.43 -8.42
C ALA A 117 -16.03 -8.88 -7.05
N LEU A 118 -15.44 -7.96 -6.28
CA LEU A 118 -14.94 -8.30 -4.93
C LEU A 118 -16.08 -8.63 -3.96
N ARG A 119 -17.23 -7.97 -4.05
CA ARG A 119 -18.40 -8.35 -3.23
C ARG A 119 -18.92 -9.73 -3.60
N ALA A 120 -18.99 -10.05 -4.90
CA ALA A 120 -19.42 -11.36 -5.37
C ALA A 120 -18.50 -12.47 -4.85
N ASP A 121 -17.18 -12.30 -4.97
CA ASP A 121 -16.17 -13.22 -4.44
C ASP A 121 -16.31 -13.41 -2.91
N LEU A 122 -16.52 -12.32 -2.16
CA LEU A 122 -16.75 -12.38 -0.72
C LEU A 122 -18.05 -13.10 -0.35
N SER A 123 -19.11 -12.97 -1.15
CA SER A 123 -20.39 -13.65 -0.89
C SER A 123 -20.38 -15.16 -1.20
N ALA A 124 -19.57 -15.59 -2.18
CA ALA A 124 -19.59 -16.95 -2.71
C ALA A 124 -19.19 -18.06 -1.72
N ARG A 125 -18.58 -17.70 -0.58
CA ARG A 125 -18.13 -18.65 0.47
C ARG A 125 -18.93 -18.58 1.77
N THR A 126 -19.96 -17.73 1.83
CA THR A 126 -20.83 -17.61 3.03
C THR A 126 -22.09 -18.50 2.93
N ALA A 127 -22.20 -19.30 1.87
CA ALA A 127 -23.22 -20.34 1.68
C ALA A 127 -22.58 -21.72 1.82
#